data_AF-A0A9W8MG93-F1
#
_entry.id   AF-A0A9W8MG93-F1
#
_cell.length_a   1.000
_cell.length_b   1.000
_cell.length_c   1.000
_cell.angle_alpha   90.00
_cell.angle_beta   90.00
_cell.angle_gamma   90.00
#
_symmetry.space_group_name_H-M   'P 1'
#
loop_
_entity.id
_entity.type
_entity.pdbx_description
1 polymer ?
#
loop_
_entity_poly.entity_id
_entity_poly.type
_entity_poly.pdbx_seq_one_letter_code
_entity_poly.pdbx_strand_id
1 'polypeptide(L)'
;MSIFPNAQNFRVDNMHIYSSQHVQNTQDNRMDGWSMLLKNIASNALHDSSARFDAPKCDEDTRVEVTKELMDWIQDREAPQRLLCMTGAAGAGKSALQQTIAGKCSDSNTLGAAFFFSAGDPTRNSLTYIVPTIACQLGLHNPALRDAIGKAIEDDPLIFKKTVGIQMDALIVAPFQRVCASGGPGQRYLPPCHPDRWC
;
A
#
# COMPACT_ATOMS: atom_id res chain seq x y z
N MET A 1 20.15 45.72 31.00
CA MET A 1 21.49 46.28 31.20
C MET A 1 22.25 46.10 29.90
N SER A 2 22.57 47.20 29.22
CA SER A 2 23.28 47.16 27.93
C SER A 2 24.76 46.97 28.20
N ILE A 3 25.35 45.89 27.70
CA ILE A 3 26.70 45.50 28.10
C ILE A 3 27.77 46.42 27.46
N PHE A 4 27.51 47.09 26.32
CA PHE A 4 28.44 48.08 25.76
C PHE A 4 27.75 49.23 25.00
N PRO A 5 27.35 50.33 25.65
CA PRO A 5 26.95 51.54 24.95
C PRO A 5 28.20 52.33 24.50
N ASN A 6 28.23 52.76 23.22
CA ASN A 6 29.29 53.59 22.59
C ASN A 6 30.68 52.95 22.37
N ALA A 7 30.79 51.62 22.25
CA ALA A 7 32.06 51.00 21.84
C ALA A 7 32.32 51.17 20.33
N GLN A 8 33.55 51.53 19.95
CA GLN A 8 34.04 51.58 18.57
C GLN A 8 35.41 50.88 18.48
N ASN A 9 35.78 50.35 17.32
CA ASN A 9 37.03 49.59 17.07
C ASN A 9 37.18 48.26 17.84
N PHE A 10 36.16 47.41 17.86
CA PHE A 10 36.30 46.06 18.39
C PHE A 10 36.86 45.09 17.33
N ARG A 11 37.93 44.37 17.69
CA ARG A 11 38.57 43.37 16.84
C ARG A 11 38.54 42.03 17.55
N VAL A 12 37.93 41.02 16.92
CA VAL A 12 37.79 39.67 17.46
C VAL A 12 38.71 38.76 16.68
N ASP A 13 39.82 38.36 17.28
CA ASP A 13 40.83 37.57 16.57
C ASP A 13 40.54 36.05 16.62
N ASN A 14 39.80 35.54 17.61
CA ASN A 14 39.44 34.12 17.73
C ASN A 14 38.03 33.89 18.32
N MET A 15 37.00 33.88 17.48
CA MET A 15 35.63 33.52 17.88
C MET A 15 35.40 32.01 17.79
N HIS A 16 35.36 31.32 18.94
CA HIS A 16 34.90 29.94 19.00
C HIS A 16 33.38 29.89 19.24
N ILE A 17 32.62 29.68 18.17
CA ILE A 17 31.18 29.44 18.24
C ILE A 17 30.96 27.97 18.60
N TYR A 18 30.64 27.70 19.85
CA TYR A 18 30.09 26.40 20.23
C TYR A 18 28.61 26.42 19.87
N SER A 19 28.26 25.87 18.70
CA SER A 19 26.87 25.62 18.35
C SER A 19 26.35 24.50 19.24
N SER A 20 25.78 24.85 20.39
CA SER A 20 24.90 23.93 21.11
C SER A 20 23.65 23.75 20.27
N GLN A 21 23.58 22.65 19.52
CA GLN A 21 22.32 22.18 18.97
C GLN A 21 21.43 21.79 20.15
N HIS A 22 20.70 22.76 20.69
CA HIS A 22 19.45 22.46 21.35
C HIS A 22 18.52 21.96 20.25
N VAL A 23 18.57 20.64 20.00
CA VAL A 23 17.47 19.93 19.37
C VAL A 23 16.30 20.09 20.33
N GLN A 24 15.54 21.17 20.17
CA GLN A 24 14.19 21.21 20.67
C GLN A 24 13.48 20.12 19.86
N ASN A 25 13.36 18.95 20.47
CA ASN A 25 12.48 17.89 20.02
C ASN A 25 11.06 18.41 20.18
N THR A 26 10.68 19.37 19.34
CA THR A 26 9.29 19.60 19.01
C THR A 26 8.85 18.32 18.33
N GLN A 27 8.29 17.39 19.11
CA GLN A 27 7.41 16.38 18.57
C GLN A 27 6.32 17.15 17.84
N ASP A 28 6.55 17.41 16.56
CA ASP A 28 5.49 17.80 15.65
C ASP A 28 4.51 16.62 15.71
N ASN A 29 3.40 16.81 16.43
CA ASN A 29 2.37 15.78 16.62
C ASN A 29 1.60 15.53 15.31
N ARG A 30 2.17 15.91 14.17
CA ARG A 30 1.71 15.65 12.83
C ARG A 30 1.84 14.15 12.57
N MET A 31 0.69 13.50 12.52
CA MET A 31 0.58 12.11 12.07
C MET A 31 1.22 12.00 10.68
N ASP A 32 2.19 11.09 10.54
CA ASP A 32 2.78 10.78 9.24
C ASP A 32 1.73 10.17 8.31
N GLY A 33 1.91 10.33 6.99
CA GLY A 33 0.93 9.88 6.01
C GLY A 33 0.65 8.39 6.06
N TRP A 34 1.63 7.59 6.46
CA TRP A 34 1.46 6.14 6.62
C TRP A 34 0.56 5.81 7.83
N SER A 35 0.76 6.48 8.96
CA SER A 35 -0.13 6.38 10.13
C SER A 35 -1.56 6.82 9.79
N MET A 36 -1.73 7.82 8.92
CA MET A 36 -3.05 8.20 8.42
C MET A 36 -3.68 7.12 7.55
N LEU A 37 -2.91 6.45 6.70
CA LEU A 37 -3.37 5.31 5.90
C LEU A 37 -3.92 4.18 6.78
N LEU A 38 -3.16 3.77 7.79
CA LEU A 38 -3.52 2.67 8.69
C LEU A 38 -4.84 2.90 9.45
N LYS A 39 -5.25 4.16 9.64
CA LYS A 39 -6.56 4.50 10.26
C LYS A 39 -7.74 4.40 9.30
N ASN A 40 -7.49 4.27 8.00
CA ASN A 40 -8.50 4.27 6.95
C ASN A 40 -8.58 2.93 6.19
N ILE A 41 -7.98 1.86 6.72
CA ILE A 41 -8.07 0.50 6.14
C ILE A 41 -9.17 -0.34 6.79
N ALA A 42 -9.58 -1.39 6.09
CA ALA A 42 -10.37 -2.50 6.64
C ALA A 42 -9.44 -3.71 6.85
N SER A 43 -8.73 -3.76 7.99
CA SER A 43 -7.80 -4.87 8.31
C SER A 43 -8.50 -6.22 8.46
N ASN A 44 -9.80 -6.22 8.73
CA ASN A 44 -10.70 -7.37 8.71
C ASN A 44 -10.99 -7.93 7.29
N ALA A 45 -10.61 -7.21 6.24
CA ALA A 45 -10.80 -7.60 4.84
C ALA A 45 -9.63 -8.38 4.24
N LEU A 46 -8.45 -8.38 4.89
CA LEU A 46 -7.24 -9.08 4.45
C LEU A 46 -7.47 -10.59 4.37
N HIS A 47 -6.77 -11.32 3.50
CA HIS A 47 -6.98 -12.77 3.33
C HIS A 47 -6.56 -13.59 4.56
N ASP A 48 -5.64 -13.06 5.35
CA ASP A 48 -4.99 -13.64 6.54
C ASP A 48 -5.45 -12.98 7.85
N SER A 49 -6.48 -12.14 7.80
CA SER A 49 -7.01 -11.46 8.98
C SER A 49 -7.55 -12.45 10.02
N SER A 50 -7.27 -12.21 11.30
CA SER A 50 -7.86 -13.00 12.40
C SER A 50 -9.39 -12.92 12.45
N ALA A 51 -9.99 -11.84 11.93
CA ALA A 51 -11.43 -11.73 11.74
C ALA A 51 -12.02 -12.77 10.75
N ARG A 52 -11.14 -13.51 10.05
CA ARG A 52 -11.45 -14.54 9.08
C ARG A 52 -10.79 -15.88 9.43
N PHE A 53 -10.59 -16.13 10.74
CA PHE A 53 -9.93 -17.33 11.29
C PHE A 53 -10.43 -18.68 10.72
N ASP A 54 -11.66 -18.73 10.20
CA ASP A 54 -12.24 -19.90 9.53
C ASP A 54 -12.85 -19.54 8.16
N ALA A 55 -12.11 -18.76 7.36
CA ALA A 55 -12.55 -18.46 6.01
C ALA A 55 -12.72 -19.76 5.21
N PRO A 56 -13.84 -19.95 4.48
CA PRO A 56 -14.05 -21.16 3.72
C PRO A 56 -12.91 -21.33 2.71
N LYS A 57 -12.36 -22.53 2.60
CA LYS A 57 -11.35 -22.93 1.61
C LYS A 57 -11.83 -24.19 0.90
N CYS A 58 -11.36 -24.40 -0.31
CA CYS A 58 -11.49 -25.71 -0.94
C CYS A 58 -10.61 -26.73 -0.20
N ASP A 59 -11.15 -27.92 0.04
CA ASP A 59 -10.35 -29.05 0.51
C ASP A 59 -9.26 -29.37 -0.52
N GLU A 60 -8.07 -29.79 -0.07
CA GLU A 60 -6.87 -29.98 -0.92
C GLU A 60 -7.12 -30.89 -2.14
N ASP A 61 -8.02 -31.86 -2.02
CA ASP A 61 -8.35 -32.82 -3.08
C ASP A 61 -9.55 -32.40 -3.94
N THR A 62 -10.10 -31.21 -3.71
CA THR A 62 -11.27 -30.69 -4.44
C THR A 62 -10.87 -29.53 -5.35
N ARG A 63 -11.47 -29.49 -6.55
CA ARG A 63 -11.25 -28.40 -7.53
C ARG A 63 -9.79 -28.18 -7.90
N VAL A 64 -8.99 -29.24 -7.86
CA VAL A 64 -7.56 -29.22 -8.18
C VAL A 64 -7.32 -28.67 -9.59
N GLU A 65 -8.09 -29.13 -10.58
CA GLU A 65 -7.97 -28.70 -11.98
C GLU A 65 -8.25 -27.19 -12.12
N VAL A 66 -9.38 -26.73 -11.62
CA VAL A 66 -9.74 -25.29 -11.67
C VAL A 66 -8.71 -24.45 -10.92
N THR A 67 -8.27 -24.91 -9.74
CA THR A 67 -7.24 -24.19 -8.97
C THR A 67 -5.94 -24.07 -9.75
N LYS A 68 -5.53 -25.14 -10.43
CA LYS A 68 -4.34 -25.15 -11.28
C LYS A 68 -4.50 -24.19 -12.46
N GLU A 69 -5.60 -24.25 -13.19
CA GLU A 69 -5.88 -23.34 -14.32
C GLU A 69 -5.81 -21.87 -13.90
N LEU A 70 -6.34 -21.54 -12.72
CA LEU A 70 -6.29 -20.19 -12.17
C LEU A 70 -4.86 -19.77 -11.81
N MET A 71 -4.08 -20.65 -11.19
CA MET A 71 -2.69 -20.36 -10.85
C MET A 71 -1.81 -20.22 -12.11
N ASP A 72 -2.02 -21.07 -13.11
CA ASP A 72 -1.34 -21.00 -14.41
C ASP A 72 -1.67 -19.65 -15.08
N TRP A 73 -2.94 -19.22 -15.05
CA TRP A 73 -3.36 -17.91 -15.55
C TRP A 73 -2.72 -16.74 -14.79
N ILE A 74 -2.64 -16.80 -13.46
CA ILE A 74 -2.00 -15.76 -12.63
C ILE A 74 -0.51 -15.62 -12.94
N GLN A 75 0.16 -16.74 -13.25
CA GLN A 75 1.59 -16.77 -13.54
C GLN A 75 1.92 -16.36 -14.99
N ASP A 76 0.94 -16.40 -15.90
CA ASP A 76 1.12 -15.96 -17.28
C ASP A 76 1.14 -14.43 -17.41
N ARG A 77 2.37 -13.88 -17.41
CA ARG A 77 2.60 -12.43 -17.58
C ARG A 77 2.31 -11.93 -18.99
N GLU A 78 2.32 -12.82 -19.99
CA GLU A 78 2.13 -12.47 -21.40
C GLU A 78 0.65 -12.45 -21.80
N ALA A 79 -0.22 -13.12 -21.04
CA ALA A 79 -1.66 -13.12 -21.27
C ALA A 79 -2.22 -11.69 -21.44
N PRO A 80 -3.09 -11.42 -22.42
CA PRO A 80 -3.71 -10.10 -22.55
C PRO A 80 -4.79 -9.85 -21.48
N GLN A 81 -5.39 -10.90 -20.91
CA GLN A 81 -6.42 -10.79 -19.89
C GLN A 81 -5.81 -10.46 -18.52
N ARG A 82 -6.26 -9.35 -17.92
CA ARG A 82 -5.83 -8.90 -16.58
C ARG A 82 -6.95 -8.95 -15.53
N LEU A 83 -8.15 -9.34 -15.95
CA LEU A 83 -9.32 -9.46 -15.09
C LEU A 83 -9.99 -10.80 -15.36
N LEU A 84 -10.18 -11.56 -14.29
CA LEU A 84 -10.95 -12.79 -14.31
C LEU A 84 -12.18 -12.64 -13.42
N CYS A 85 -13.36 -12.91 -13.99
CA CYS A 85 -14.62 -12.93 -13.24
C CYS A 85 -15.07 -14.38 -13.04
N MET A 86 -15.22 -14.80 -11.78
CA MET A 86 -15.73 -16.13 -11.43
C MET A 86 -17.24 -16.09 -11.20
N THR A 87 -18.00 -16.68 -12.10
CA THR A 87 -19.47 -16.80 -12.01
C THR A 87 -19.91 -18.22 -11.66
N GLY A 88 -21.07 -18.37 -11.05
CA GLY A 88 -21.63 -19.69 -10.72
C GLY A 88 -22.77 -19.60 -9.70
N ALA A 89 -23.47 -20.71 -9.48
CA ALA A 89 -24.63 -20.76 -8.58
C ALA A 89 -24.29 -20.29 -7.15
N ALA A 90 -25.31 -19.78 -6.44
CA ALA A 90 -25.18 -19.50 -5.01
C ALA A 90 -24.79 -20.79 -4.27
N GLY A 91 -23.92 -20.69 -3.27
CA GLY A 91 -23.42 -21.86 -2.54
C GLY A 91 -22.39 -22.72 -3.29
N ALA A 92 -22.07 -22.44 -4.57
CA ALA A 92 -21.08 -23.18 -5.34
C ALA A 92 -19.61 -22.95 -4.90
N GLY A 93 -19.35 -22.50 -3.67
CA GLY A 93 -17.98 -22.38 -3.12
C GLY A 93 -17.04 -21.41 -3.85
N LYS A 94 -17.56 -20.40 -4.55
CA LYS A 94 -16.72 -19.41 -5.28
C LYS A 94 -15.77 -18.66 -4.34
N SER A 95 -16.30 -18.17 -3.22
CA SER A 95 -15.49 -17.50 -2.19
C SER A 95 -14.45 -18.42 -1.57
N ALA A 96 -14.76 -19.72 -1.45
CA ALA A 96 -13.84 -20.72 -0.94
C ALA A 96 -12.65 -20.91 -1.90
N LEU A 97 -12.95 -21.03 -3.19
CA LEU A 97 -11.93 -21.12 -4.23
C LEU A 97 -11.06 -19.85 -4.29
N GLN A 98 -11.66 -18.65 -4.22
CA GLN A 98 -10.91 -17.39 -4.17
C GLN A 98 -10.01 -17.28 -2.91
N GLN A 99 -10.47 -17.76 -1.76
CA GLN A 99 -9.65 -17.84 -0.54
C GLN A 99 -8.48 -18.81 -0.71
N THR A 100 -8.71 -19.99 -1.33
CA THR A 100 -7.64 -20.94 -1.64
C THR A 100 -6.60 -20.33 -2.59
N ILE A 101 -7.03 -19.63 -3.65
CA ILE A 101 -6.13 -18.94 -4.58
C ILE A 101 -5.34 -17.84 -3.88
N ALA A 102 -5.99 -16.99 -3.09
CA ALA A 102 -5.29 -15.96 -2.32
C ALA A 102 -4.23 -16.55 -1.38
N GLY A 103 -4.54 -17.68 -0.72
CA GLY A 103 -3.58 -18.44 0.08
C GLY A 103 -2.38 -18.90 -0.74
N LYS A 104 -2.60 -19.60 -1.86
CA LYS A 104 -1.51 -20.08 -2.75
C LYS A 104 -0.67 -18.93 -3.33
N CYS A 105 -1.28 -17.80 -3.67
CA CYS A 105 -0.56 -16.61 -4.11
C CYS A 105 0.27 -15.98 -2.97
N SER A 106 -0.26 -15.97 -1.75
CA SER A 106 0.47 -15.52 -0.56
C SER A 106 1.68 -16.40 -0.28
N ASP A 107 1.50 -17.73 -0.31
CA ASP A 107 2.56 -18.71 -0.05
C ASP A 107 3.68 -18.65 -1.10
N SER A 108 3.34 -18.28 -2.34
CA SER A 108 4.29 -18.09 -3.45
C SER A 108 4.84 -16.66 -3.56
N ASN A 109 4.48 -15.76 -2.64
CA ASN A 109 4.86 -14.34 -2.67
C ASN A 109 4.50 -13.63 -4.00
N THR A 110 3.36 -14.02 -4.58
CA THR A 110 2.81 -13.42 -5.82
C THR A 110 1.54 -12.61 -5.58
N LEU A 111 0.96 -12.69 -4.37
CA LEU A 111 -0.22 -11.90 -4.00
C LEU A 111 0.18 -10.44 -3.76
N GLY A 112 -0.24 -9.53 -4.65
CA GLY A 112 -0.02 -8.10 -4.44
C GLY A 112 -0.91 -7.52 -3.33
N ALA A 113 -2.20 -7.80 -3.38
CA ALA A 113 -3.18 -7.42 -2.37
C ALA A 113 -4.45 -8.26 -2.51
N ALA A 114 -5.20 -8.42 -1.42
CA ALA A 114 -6.53 -9.00 -1.41
C ALA A 114 -7.51 -8.13 -0.61
N PHE A 115 -8.77 -8.09 -1.06
CA PHE A 115 -9.87 -7.49 -0.31
C PHE A 115 -11.08 -8.41 -0.39
N PHE A 116 -11.52 -8.93 0.75
CA PHE A 116 -12.69 -9.79 0.81
C PHE A 116 -13.91 -9.07 1.38
N PHE A 117 -14.89 -8.86 0.51
CA PHE A 117 -16.18 -8.27 0.86
C PHE A 117 -16.98 -9.12 1.86
N SER A 118 -17.84 -8.46 2.63
CA SER A 118 -18.87 -9.10 3.47
C SER A 118 -20.05 -8.15 3.62
N ALA A 119 -21.24 -8.61 3.23
CA ALA A 119 -22.45 -7.79 3.28
C ALA A 119 -22.80 -7.32 4.71
N GLY A 120 -22.50 -8.15 5.72
CA GLY A 120 -22.80 -7.87 7.12
C GLY A 120 -21.78 -6.99 7.84
N ASP A 121 -20.72 -6.56 7.17
CA ASP A 121 -19.63 -5.79 7.77
C ASP A 121 -19.52 -4.41 7.10
N PRO A 122 -19.78 -3.31 7.84
CA PRO A 122 -19.78 -1.95 7.28
C PRO A 122 -18.46 -1.49 6.65
N THR A 123 -17.32 -2.07 7.06
CA THR A 123 -16.03 -1.72 6.45
C THR A 123 -15.74 -2.57 5.20
N ARG A 124 -16.42 -3.71 5.05
CA ARG A 124 -16.26 -4.67 3.95
C ARG A 124 -17.44 -4.71 2.97
N ASN A 125 -18.44 -3.85 3.14
CA ASN A 125 -19.51 -3.62 2.18
C ASN A 125 -19.47 -2.21 1.56
N SER A 126 -18.37 -1.48 1.79
CA SER A 126 -18.19 -0.09 1.35
C SER A 126 -16.94 0.07 0.50
N LEU A 127 -17.04 0.87 -0.55
CA LEU A 127 -15.89 1.19 -1.42
C LEU A 127 -14.84 2.06 -0.70
N THR A 128 -15.24 2.77 0.37
CA THR A 128 -14.39 3.72 1.11
C THR A 128 -13.07 3.10 1.59
N TYR A 129 -13.06 1.82 1.91
CA TYR A 129 -11.90 1.14 2.50
C TYR A 129 -11.07 0.35 1.49
N ILE A 130 -11.56 0.15 0.26
CA ILE A 130 -10.88 -0.72 -0.72
C ILE A 130 -9.50 -0.17 -1.07
N VAL A 131 -9.45 1.05 -1.59
CA VAL A 131 -8.18 1.64 -2.08
C VAL A 131 -7.17 1.82 -0.95
N PRO A 132 -7.53 2.37 0.22
CA PRO A 132 -6.57 2.45 1.34
C PRO A 132 -6.04 1.08 1.78
N THR A 133 -6.90 0.05 1.81
CA THR A 133 -6.50 -1.31 2.22
C THR A 133 -5.56 -1.95 1.19
N ILE A 134 -5.81 -1.75 -0.11
CA ILE A 134 -4.93 -2.22 -1.18
C ILE A 134 -3.59 -1.47 -1.14
N ALA A 135 -3.61 -0.13 -1.06
CA ALA A 135 -2.41 0.70 -0.97
C ALA A 135 -1.54 0.31 0.23
N CYS A 136 -2.15 0.04 1.39
CA CYS A 136 -1.45 -0.45 2.57
C CYS A 136 -0.75 -1.78 2.31
N GLN A 137 -1.45 -2.77 1.73
CA GLN A 137 -0.84 -4.06 1.39
C GLN A 137 0.33 -3.90 0.43
N LEU A 138 0.20 -3.09 -0.62
CA LEU A 138 1.27 -2.86 -1.60
C LEU A 138 2.49 -2.15 -0.96
N GLY A 139 2.27 -1.16 -0.10
CA GLY A 139 3.35 -0.49 0.63
C GLY A 139 4.05 -1.38 1.66
N LEU A 140 3.34 -2.33 2.28
CA LEU A 140 3.97 -3.31 3.18
C LEU A 140 4.97 -4.21 2.45
N HIS A 141 4.74 -4.51 1.17
CA HIS A 141 5.65 -5.32 0.36
C HIS A 141 6.79 -4.52 -0.28
N ASN A 142 6.67 -3.20 -0.42
CA ASN A 142 7.66 -2.35 -1.08
C ASN A 142 7.87 -1.01 -0.35
N PRO A 143 9.02 -0.81 0.30
CA PRO A 143 9.33 0.43 1.03
C PRO A 143 9.24 1.71 0.17
N ALA A 144 9.64 1.65 -1.10
CA ALA A 144 9.56 2.81 -1.99
C ALA A 144 8.10 3.18 -2.31
N LEU A 145 7.21 2.19 -2.45
CA LEU A 145 5.77 2.46 -2.55
C LEU A 145 5.22 3.00 -1.24
N ARG A 146 5.60 2.43 -0.09
CA ARG A 146 5.20 2.93 1.23
C ARG A 146 5.51 4.42 1.39
N ASP A 147 6.72 4.83 1.05
CA ASP A 147 7.15 6.21 1.16
C ASP A 147 6.39 7.12 0.18
N ALA A 148 6.24 6.70 -1.08
CA ALA A 148 5.49 7.45 -2.09
C ALA A 148 4.01 7.63 -1.72
N ILE A 149 3.38 6.59 -1.17
CA ILE A 149 1.99 6.61 -0.69
C ILE A 149 1.86 7.52 0.52
N GLY A 150 2.75 7.37 1.52
CA GLY A 150 2.77 8.23 2.70
C GLY A 150 2.88 9.70 2.32
N LYS A 151 3.78 10.02 1.39
CA LYS A 151 3.96 11.38 0.89
C LYS A 151 2.71 11.92 0.19
N ALA A 152 2.05 11.11 -0.65
CA ALA A 152 0.81 11.51 -1.32
C ALA A 152 -0.31 11.86 -0.32
N ILE A 153 -0.38 11.15 0.81
CA ILE A 153 -1.36 11.40 1.87
C ILE A 153 -0.99 12.66 2.68
N GLU A 154 0.29 12.90 2.93
CA GLU A 154 0.75 14.13 3.60
C GLU A 154 0.49 15.39 2.77
N ASP A 155 0.58 15.26 1.44
CA ASP A 155 0.31 16.33 0.49
C ASP A 155 -1.20 16.58 0.34
N ASP A 156 -2.04 15.54 0.46
CA ASP A 156 -3.50 15.65 0.44
C ASP A 156 -4.18 14.78 1.52
N PRO A 157 -4.26 15.27 2.77
CA PRO A 157 -4.92 14.55 3.88
C PRO A 157 -6.41 14.23 3.65
N LEU A 158 -7.07 14.94 2.73
CA LEU A 158 -8.48 14.74 2.41
C LEU A 158 -8.70 13.62 1.38
N ILE A 159 -7.64 12.96 0.91
CA ILE A 159 -7.70 11.92 -0.13
C ILE A 159 -8.73 10.83 0.19
N PHE A 160 -8.87 10.43 1.46
CA PHE A 160 -9.83 9.41 1.91
C PHE A 160 -11.31 9.81 1.76
N LYS A 161 -11.59 11.10 1.53
CA LYS A 161 -12.95 11.63 1.28
C LYS A 161 -13.22 11.87 -0.20
N LYS A 162 -12.23 11.65 -1.07
CA LYS A 162 -12.38 11.79 -2.52
C LYS A 162 -12.98 10.53 -3.13
N THR A 163 -13.37 10.62 -4.40
CA THR A 163 -13.92 9.48 -5.15
C THR A 163 -12.90 8.34 -5.24
N VAL A 164 -13.39 7.11 -5.42
CA VAL A 164 -12.55 5.91 -5.54
C VAL A 164 -11.53 6.03 -6.67
N GLY A 165 -11.91 6.64 -7.81
CA GLY A 165 -11.00 6.89 -8.92
C GLY A 165 -9.83 7.79 -8.53
N ILE A 166 -10.10 8.92 -7.85
CA ILE A 166 -9.05 9.82 -7.39
C ILE A 166 -8.15 9.13 -6.35
N GLN A 167 -8.72 8.34 -5.45
CA GLN A 167 -7.94 7.57 -4.50
C GLN A 167 -7.03 6.55 -5.20
N MET A 168 -7.56 5.82 -6.20
CA MET A 168 -6.79 4.84 -6.97
C MET A 168 -5.61 5.52 -7.68
N ASP A 169 -5.87 6.65 -8.33
CA ASP A 169 -4.85 7.40 -9.05
C ASP A 169 -3.74 7.91 -8.10
N ALA A 170 -4.14 8.50 -6.98
CA ALA A 170 -3.20 9.13 -6.05
C ALA A 170 -2.43 8.15 -5.16
N LEU A 171 -3.06 7.04 -4.74
CA LEU A 171 -2.52 6.11 -3.76
C LEU A 171 -1.98 4.82 -4.36
N ILE A 172 -2.24 4.54 -5.64
CA ILE A 172 -1.75 3.33 -6.31
C ILE A 172 -1.03 3.72 -7.60
N VAL A 173 -1.73 4.25 -8.59
CA VAL A 173 -1.17 4.53 -9.92
C VAL A 173 0.06 5.44 -9.86
N ALA A 174 -0.08 6.63 -9.31
CA ALA A 174 0.99 7.64 -9.30
C ALA A 174 2.20 7.17 -8.47
N PRO A 175 2.04 6.54 -7.28
CA PRO A 175 3.13 5.90 -6.57
C PRO A 175 3.89 4.86 -7.42
N PHE A 176 3.20 3.96 -8.13
CA PHE A 176 3.85 2.97 -9.00
C PHE A 176 4.64 3.65 -10.13
N GLN A 177 4.06 4.66 -10.78
CA GLN A 177 4.75 5.41 -11.84
C GLN A 177 6.01 6.10 -11.31
N ARG A 178 5.96 6.71 -10.12
CA ARG A 178 7.13 7.35 -9.48
C ARG A 178 8.22 6.34 -9.17
N VAL A 179 7.87 5.18 -8.63
CA VAL A 179 8.83 4.12 -8.30
C VAL A 179 9.43 3.49 -9.57
N CYS A 180 8.64 3.22 -10.61
CA CYS A 180 9.14 2.78 -11.92
C CYS A 180 10.13 3.80 -12.52
N ALA A 181 9.78 5.10 -12.50
CA ALA A 181 10.60 6.15 -13.10
C ALA A 181 11.92 6.41 -12.35
N SER A 182 11.97 6.07 -11.06
CA SER A 182 13.17 6.22 -10.21
C SER A 182 14.13 5.03 -10.31
N GLY A 183 13.75 3.96 -11.01
CA GLY A 183 14.56 2.76 -11.17
C GLY A 183 15.75 2.95 -12.12
N GLY A 184 16.93 3.25 -11.58
CA GLY A 184 18.20 3.03 -12.27
C GLY A 184 18.50 1.53 -12.50
N PRO A 185 19.51 1.17 -13.32
CA PRO A 185 19.77 -0.20 -13.76
C PRO A 185 20.23 -1.10 -12.60
N GLY A 186 19.28 -1.66 -11.85
CA GLY A 186 19.58 -2.54 -10.72
C GLY A 186 18.37 -3.22 -10.06
N GLN A 187 17.13 -2.91 -10.47
CA GLN A 187 15.95 -3.42 -9.79
C GLN A 187 15.39 -4.67 -10.47
N ARG A 188 15.92 -5.85 -10.09
CA ARG A 188 15.52 -7.18 -10.61
C ARG A 188 14.15 -7.69 -10.11
N TYR A 189 13.30 -6.85 -9.52
CA TYR A 189 12.04 -7.30 -8.90
C TYR A 189 10.78 -6.59 -9.41
N LEU A 190 10.89 -5.60 -10.31
CA LEU A 190 9.72 -5.09 -11.03
C LEU A 190 9.77 -5.58 -12.48
N PRO A 191 8.66 -6.08 -13.06
CA PRO A 191 8.58 -6.26 -14.50
C PRO A 191 8.80 -4.91 -15.20
N PRO A 192 9.40 -4.89 -16.40
CA PRO A 192 9.59 -3.65 -17.16
C PRO A 192 8.23 -3.00 -17.44
N CYS A 193 8.06 -1.76 -16.99
CA CYS A 193 6.82 -0.99 -17.14
C CYS A 193 6.66 -0.64 -18.65
N HIS A 194 5.69 -1.24 -19.35
CA HIS A 194 5.38 -0.96 -20.76
C HIS A 194 4.37 0.20 -20.84
N PRO A 195 4.55 1.20 -21.72
CA PRO A 195 3.73 2.42 -21.74
C PRO A 195 2.20 2.22 -21.90
N ASP A 196 1.77 1.06 -22.36
CA ASP A 196 0.37 0.71 -22.60
C ASP A 196 -0.14 -0.41 -21.67
N ARG A 197 0.63 -0.82 -20.66
CA ARG A 197 0.25 -1.88 -19.72
C ARG A 197 0.57 -1.44 -18.30
N TRP A 198 -0.48 -1.32 -17.49
CA TRP A 198 -0.37 -1.23 -16.05
C TRP A 198 0.52 -2.37 -15.52
N CYS A 199 1.44 -2.02 -14.62
CA CYS A 199 2.43 -2.92 -14.02
C CYS A 199 1.80 -4.20 -13.44
#